data_AF-W6JS98-F1
#
_entry.id   AF-W6JS98-F1
#
_cell.length_a   1.000
_cell.length_b   1.000
_cell.length_c   1.000
_cell.angle_alpha   90.00
_cell.angle_beta   90.00
_cell.angle_gamma   90.00
#
_symmetry.space_group_name_H-M   'P 1'
#
loop_
_entity.id
_entity.type
_entity.pdbx_description
1 polymer ?
#
loop_
_entity_poly.entity_id
_entity_poly.type
_entity_poly.pdbx_seq_one_letter_code
_entity_poly.pdbx_strand_id
1 'polypeptide(L)' 'MGKNTVRDRLTRALADLDDAADPAGRLDAARRIRASAEELELDEVSSARKQGTSWRAIGAVYGLTKQGAQQRFH' A
#
# COMPACT_ATOMS: atom_id res chain seq x y z
N MET A 1 17.87 -14.96 7.31
CA MET A 1 16.93 -14.79 6.19
C MET A 1 16.07 -13.57 6.49
N GLY A 2 16.47 -12.38 6.04
CA GLY A 2 15.75 -11.14 6.38
C GLY A 2 14.34 -11.19 5.82
N LYS A 3 13.32 -10.94 6.65
CA LYS A 3 11.93 -10.93 6.21
C LYS A 3 11.80 -9.88 5.10
N ASN A 4 11.47 -10.30 3.88
CA ASN A 4 11.19 -9.40 2.75
C ASN A 4 9.91 -8.62 3.06
N THR A 5 10.05 -7.39 3.57
CA THR A 5 8.91 -6.56 3.97
C THR A 5 8.18 -6.00 2.75
N VAL A 6 6.94 -5.56 2.90
CA VAL A 6 6.20 -4.86 1.84
C VAL A 6 6.97 -3.62 1.34
N ARG A 7 7.68 -2.93 2.25
CA ARG A 7 8.55 -1.80 1.93
C ARG A 7 9.72 -2.22 1.05
N ASP A 8 10.38 -3.32 1.36
CA ASP A 8 11.51 -3.83 0.55
C ASP A 8 11.06 -4.19 -0.87
N ARG A 9 9.87 -4.82 -1.00
CA ARG A 9 9.27 -5.12 -2.31
C ARG A 9 8.93 -3.85 -3.10
N LEU A 10 8.36 -2.85 -2.45
CA LEU A 10 8.05 -1.57 -3.07
C LEU A 10 9.32 -0.85 -3.54
N THR A 11 10.35 -0.76 -2.70
CA THR A 11 11.64 -0.16 -3.06
C THR A 11 12.28 -0.88 -4.24
N ARG A 12 12.24 -2.22 -4.26
CA ARG A 12 12.76 -2.98 -5.39
C ARG A 12 11.96 -2.74 -6.67
N ALA A 13 10.65 -2.73 -6.60
CA ALA A 13 9.82 -2.50 -7.78
C ALA A 13 9.99 -1.08 -8.36
N LEU A 14 10.29 -0.09 -7.52
CA LEU A 14 10.68 1.25 -7.98
C LEU A 14 12.03 1.23 -8.71
N ALA A 15 13.03 0.56 -8.16
CA ALA A 15 14.32 0.40 -8.84
C ALA A 15 14.19 -0.34 -10.18
N ASP A 16 13.41 -1.43 -10.22
CA ASP A 16 13.13 -2.18 -11.45
C ASP A 16 12.43 -1.30 -12.51
N LEU A 17 11.59 -0.33 -12.10
CA LEU A 17 10.94 0.61 -13.02
C LEU A 17 11.94 1.61 -13.63
N ASP A 18 12.91 2.07 -12.85
CA ASP A 18 13.95 2.99 -13.30
C ASP A 18 14.94 2.30 -14.24
N ASP A 19 15.28 1.03 -13.96
CA ASP A 19 16.23 0.23 -14.75
C ASP A 19 15.63 -0.39 -16.02
N ALA A 20 14.30 -0.59 -16.07
CA ALA A 20 13.65 -1.26 -17.19
C ALA A 20 13.71 -0.45 -18.50
N ALA A 21 14.43 -1.00 -19.48
CA ALA A 21 14.58 -0.43 -20.82
C ALA A 21 13.40 -0.76 -21.76
N ASP A 22 12.73 -1.90 -21.56
CA ASP A 22 11.63 -2.33 -22.42
C ASP A 22 10.24 -1.98 -21.81
N PRO A 23 9.22 -1.73 -22.66
CA PRO A 23 7.88 -1.36 -22.18
C PRO A 23 7.20 -2.41 -21.29
N ALA A 24 7.46 -3.71 -21.52
CA ALA A 24 6.82 -4.77 -20.76
C ALA A 24 7.40 -4.86 -19.34
N GLY A 25 8.72 -4.72 -19.19
CA GLY A 25 9.40 -4.62 -17.89
C GLY A 25 8.91 -3.43 -17.08
N ARG A 26 8.75 -2.26 -17.70
CA ARG A 26 8.19 -1.06 -17.05
C ARG A 26 6.76 -1.29 -16.55
N LEU A 27 5.92 -1.95 -17.36
CA LEU A 27 4.54 -2.26 -16.99
C LEU A 27 4.46 -3.26 -15.82
N ASP A 28 5.32 -4.28 -15.81
CA ASP A 28 5.37 -5.24 -14.72
C ASP A 28 5.86 -4.60 -13.41
N ALA A 29 6.89 -3.74 -13.47
CA ALA A 29 7.35 -2.97 -12.33
C ALA A 29 6.24 -2.07 -11.76
N ALA A 30 5.52 -1.34 -12.62
CA ALA A 30 4.36 -0.54 -12.21
C ALA A 30 3.24 -1.37 -11.56
N ARG A 31 2.96 -2.57 -12.08
CA ARG A 31 1.99 -3.51 -11.49
C ARG A 31 2.41 -3.93 -10.07
N ARG A 32 3.70 -4.22 -9.87
CA ARG A 32 4.25 -4.61 -8.56
C ARG A 32 4.26 -3.45 -7.56
N ILE A 33 4.55 -2.23 -8.02
CA ILE A 33 4.44 -1.01 -7.21
C ILE A 33 3.01 -0.87 -6.69
N ARG A 34 2.01 -0.93 -7.58
CA ARG A 34 0.60 -0.81 -7.19
C ARG A 34 0.20 -1.85 -6.15
N ALA A 35 0.51 -3.12 -6.39
CA ALA A 35 0.18 -4.20 -5.45
C ALA A 35 0.87 -4.02 -4.08
N SER A 36 2.15 -3.63 -4.06
CA SER A 36 2.89 -3.41 -2.81
C SER A 36 2.39 -2.17 -2.06
N ALA A 37 1.97 -1.13 -2.78
CA ALA A 37 1.39 0.07 -2.18
C ALA A 37 0.01 -0.21 -1.57
N GLU A 38 -0.84 -0.99 -2.24
CA GLU A 38 -2.14 -1.46 -1.71
C GLU A 38 -1.95 -2.28 -0.44
N GLU A 39 -0.98 -3.20 -0.41
CA GLU A 39 -0.67 -3.99 0.79
C GLU A 39 -0.14 -3.11 1.94
N LEU A 40 0.77 -2.18 1.65
CA LEU A 40 1.29 -1.23 2.63
C LEU A 40 0.16 -0.37 3.22
N GLU A 41 -0.77 0.11 2.39
CA GLU A 41 -1.93 0.87 2.84
C GLU A 41 -2.76 0.07 3.86
N LEU A 42 -3.09 -1.18 3.56
CA LEU A 42 -3.87 -2.05 4.45
C LEU A 42 -3.14 -2.32 5.77
N ASP A 43 -1.83 -2.55 5.72
CA ASP A 43 -0.99 -2.76 6.89
C ASP A 43 -0.99 -1.52 7.80
N GLU A 44 -0.85 -0.32 7.23
CA GLU A 44 -0.87 0.93 8.00
C GLU A 44 -2.27 1.23 8.57
N VAL A 45 -3.35 0.95 7.83
CA VAL A 45 -4.72 1.06 8.36
C VAL A 45 -4.93 0.09 9.53
N SER A 46 -4.48 -1.16 9.38
CA SER A 46 -4.54 -2.18 10.45
C SER A 46 -3.73 -1.77 11.68
N SER A 47 -2.51 -1.27 11.46
CA SER A 47 -1.64 -0.74 12.51
C SER A 47 -2.29 0.43 13.26
N ALA A 48 -2.84 1.41 12.53
CA ALA A 48 -3.54 2.54 13.10
C ALA A 48 -4.76 2.10 13.93
N ARG A 49 -5.53 1.12 13.44
CA ARG A 49 -6.65 0.53 14.19
C ARG A 49 -6.21 -0.14 15.48
N LYS A 50 -5.11 -0.92 15.46
CA LYS A 50 -4.53 -1.56 16.65
C LYS A 50 -4.05 -0.54 17.69
N GLN A 51 -3.58 0.63 17.23
CA GLN A 51 -3.16 1.74 18.08
C GLN A 51 -4.34 2.61 18.59
N GLY A 52 -5.59 2.23 18.32
CA GLY A 52 -6.78 2.92 18.82
C GLY A 52 -7.33 4.02 17.91
N THR A 53 -6.75 4.24 16.72
CA THR A 53 -7.24 5.25 15.77
C THR A 53 -8.66 4.92 15.33
N SER A 54 -9.61 5.84 15.52
CA SER A 54 -11.01 5.59 15.19
C SER A 54 -11.24 5.49 13.67
N TRP A 55 -12.27 4.74 13.27
CA TRP A 55 -12.72 4.70 11.87
C TRP A 55 -13.12 6.05 11.29
N ARG A 56 -13.57 6.99 12.14
CA ARG A 56 -13.85 8.37 11.71
C ARG A 56 -12.55 9.10 11.34
N ALA A 57 -11.50 8.92 12.12
CA ALA A 57 -10.19 9.54 11.85
C ALA A 57 -9.54 8.93 10.59
N ILE A 58 -9.61 7.61 10.42
CA ILE A 58 -9.16 6.95 9.19
C ILE A 58 -9.97 7.46 7.99
N GLY A 59 -11.31 7.50 8.10
CA GLY A 59 -12.15 8.02 7.02
C GLY A 59 -11.81 9.45 6.60
N ALA A 60 -11.42 10.33 7.55
CA ALA A 60 -11.01 11.69 7.23
C ALA A 60 -9.80 11.77 6.28
N VAL A 61 -8.83 10.84 6.38
CA VAL A 61 -7.67 10.75 5.46
C VAL A 61 -8.13 10.51 4.01
N TYR A 62 -9.22 9.75 3.85
CA TYR A 62 -9.75 9.33 2.55
C TYR A 62 -10.94 10.15 2.06
N GLY A 63 -11.36 11.18 2.80
CA GLY A 63 -12.60 11.90 2.52
C GLY A 63 -13.85 11.03 2.65
N LEU A 64 -13.79 9.94 3.44
CA LEU A 64 -14.87 8.99 3.66
C LEU A 64 -15.58 9.26 4.99
N THR A 65 -16.85 8.86 5.06
CA THR A 65 -17.56 8.74 6.35
C THR A 65 -16.97 7.59 7.18
N LYS A 66 -17.30 7.55 8.48
CA LYS A 66 -16.94 6.40 9.36
C LYS A 66 -17.37 5.07 8.72
N GLN A 67 -18.60 4.98 8.24
CA GLN A 67 -19.14 3.75 7.64
C GLN A 67 -18.45 3.42 6.32
N GLY A 68 -18.15 4.42 5.48
CA GLY A 68 -17.39 4.21 4.24
C GLY A 68 -15.98 3.70 4.48
N ALA A 69 -15.29 4.24 5.49
CA ALA A 69 -13.97 3.75 5.89
C ALA A 69 -14.02 2.32 6.44
N GLN A 70 -15.03 2.01 7.26
CA GLN A 70 -15.26 0.64 7.73
C GLN A 70 -15.51 -0.30 6.54
N GLN A 71 -16.40 0.03 5.61
CA GLN A 71 -16.69 -0.84 4.46
C GLN A 71 -15.47 -1.06 3.56
N ARG A 72 -14.61 -0.05 3.41
CA ARG A 72 -13.42 -0.15 2.53
C ARG A 72 -12.32 -1.03 3.12
N PHE A 73 -12.13 -0.98 4.44
CA PHE A 73 -10.94 -1.54 5.10
C PHE A 73 -11.25 -2.62 6.15
N HIS A 74 -12.52 -2.99 6.33
CA HIS A 74 -12.96 -4.06 7.23
C HIS A 74 -13.39 -5.29 6.45
#